data_AF-A0A8T3D976-F1
#
_entry.id   AF-A0A8T3D976-F1
#
_cell.length_a   1.000
_cell.length_b   1.000
_cell.length_c   1.000
_cell.angle_alpha   90.00
_cell.angle_beta   90.00
_cell.angle_gamma   90.00
#
_symmetry.space_group_name_H-M   'P 1'
#
loop_
_entity.id
_entity.type
_entity.pdbx_description
1 polymer ?
#
loop_
_entity_poly.entity_id
_entity_poly.type
_entity_poly.pdbx_seq_one_letter_code
_entity_poly.pdbx_strand_id
1 'polypeptide(L)'
;MDPETRYMSLAVLHDGTAWVLLAVGCSDGAVRVFSVSEEDNKFQLLWESFYHQRCVLSVAPCCLQDRQGNRSLFLFSGATDGSVAMWDMSTLTEWRPDPTAAPFWNGPCSPCLTVTVHQSGVNCLVVWERKGEEEAGLISVASGGDDGQLSLVNIRTQFHQQQVEGAVCAQLQSCSAVPLAHAAPLTALQYLGSGLLVSTSCDQRVCLWSLHGPSPHHCNSTPHQGPASPEQGSAPHHQGTLFSHVADAAGLEAWPGVGPEGGAWAAVCGQGLQLLRIGEETGRSEGAN
;
A
#
# COMPACT_ATOMS: atom_id res chain seq x y z
N MET A 1 -11.46 -16.56 28.54
CA MET A 1 -10.51 -15.46 28.35
C MET A 1 -11.13 -14.56 27.31
N ASP A 2 -11.37 -13.31 27.64
CA ASP A 2 -11.73 -12.29 26.67
C ASP A 2 -10.42 -11.86 26.00
N PRO A 3 -10.12 -12.30 24.77
CA PRO A 3 -8.87 -11.88 24.13
C PRO A 3 -8.99 -10.39 23.84
N GLU A 4 -8.22 -9.58 24.57
CA GLU A 4 -8.13 -8.14 24.35
C GLU A 4 -7.77 -7.87 22.87
N THR A 5 -8.63 -7.11 22.16
CA THR A 5 -8.44 -6.79 20.74
C THR A 5 -7.15 -6.00 20.56
N ARG A 6 -6.30 -6.44 19.62
CA ARG A 6 -5.07 -5.73 19.24
C ARG A 6 -5.32 -4.86 18.00
N TYR A 7 -4.72 -3.68 17.99
CA TYR A 7 -4.59 -2.84 16.80
C TYR A 7 -3.37 -3.32 16.01
N MET A 8 -3.62 -3.83 14.81
CA MET A 8 -2.61 -4.52 13.99
C MET A 8 -1.92 -3.57 13.02
N SER A 9 -2.66 -2.59 12.50
CA SER A 9 -2.16 -1.58 11.56
C SER A 9 -2.93 -0.28 11.74
N LEU A 10 -2.26 0.84 11.49
CA LEU A 10 -2.79 2.19 11.65
C LEU A 10 -2.34 3.05 10.48
N ALA A 11 -3.26 3.88 9.97
CA ALA A 11 -2.96 4.87 8.96
C ALA A 11 -3.69 6.18 9.21
N VAL A 12 -3.07 7.30 8.82
CA VAL A 12 -3.66 8.62 8.94
C VAL A 12 -4.54 8.90 7.71
N LEU A 13 -5.83 9.16 7.94
CA LEU A 13 -6.79 9.55 6.90
C LEU A 13 -6.86 11.07 6.70
N HIS A 14 -6.67 11.82 7.78
CA HIS A 14 -6.65 13.28 7.81
C HIS A 14 -5.66 13.75 8.87
N ASP A 15 -4.75 14.62 8.48
CA ASP A 15 -3.74 15.23 9.35
C ASP A 15 -4.05 16.72 9.52
N GLY A 16 -4.95 17.03 10.45
CA GLY A 16 -5.38 18.39 10.77
C GLY A 16 -4.69 18.90 12.03
N THR A 17 -4.49 20.21 12.13
CA THR A 17 -3.81 20.82 13.29
C THR A 17 -4.63 20.72 14.59
N ALA A 18 -5.96 20.71 14.48
CA ALA A 18 -6.86 20.61 15.64
C ALA A 18 -7.26 19.15 15.94
N TRP A 19 -7.33 18.31 14.91
CA TRP A 19 -7.73 16.91 15.06
C TRP A 19 -7.18 16.06 13.91
N VAL A 20 -6.98 14.78 14.20
CA VAL A 20 -6.48 13.75 13.29
C VAL A 20 -7.53 12.67 13.11
N LEU A 21 -7.62 12.10 11.90
CA LEU A 21 -8.37 10.86 11.65
C LEU A 21 -7.44 9.69 11.43
N LEU A 22 -7.75 8.59 12.11
CA LEU A 22 -6.97 7.36 12.05
C LEU A 22 -7.85 6.21 11.57
N ALA A 23 -7.40 5.50 10.55
CA ALA A 23 -7.91 4.17 10.21
C ALA A 23 -7.10 3.12 10.97
N VAL A 24 -7.77 2.09 11.50
CA VAL A 24 -7.13 1.02 12.27
C VAL A 24 -7.66 -0.34 11.83
N GLY A 25 -6.76 -1.25 11.45
CA GLY A 25 -7.04 -2.67 11.27
C GLY A 25 -6.89 -3.42 12.60
N CYS A 26 -7.87 -4.26 12.95
CA CYS A 26 -7.97 -4.87 14.27
C CYS A 26 -7.96 -6.41 14.22
N SER A 27 -7.49 -7.04 15.31
CA SER A 27 -7.41 -8.51 15.40
C SER A 27 -8.75 -9.22 15.50
N ASP A 28 -9.80 -8.51 15.90
CA ASP A 28 -11.19 -8.97 15.91
C ASP A 28 -11.86 -8.91 14.52
N GLY A 29 -11.12 -8.47 13.51
CA GLY A 29 -11.58 -8.36 12.13
C GLY A 29 -12.36 -7.10 11.81
N ALA A 30 -12.34 -6.11 12.70
CA ALA A 30 -12.87 -4.79 12.41
C ALA A 30 -11.85 -3.91 11.67
N VAL A 31 -12.37 -3.08 10.78
CA VAL A 31 -11.74 -1.81 10.37
C VAL A 31 -12.43 -0.70 11.17
N ARG A 32 -11.66 0.16 11.82
CA ARG A 32 -12.18 1.26 12.64
C ARG A 32 -11.63 2.60 12.17
N VAL A 33 -12.44 3.65 12.33
CA VAL A 33 -12.01 5.04 12.15
C VAL A 33 -12.17 5.79 13.47
N PHE A 34 -11.10 6.43 13.91
CA PHE A 34 -11.07 7.25 15.12
C PHE A 34 -10.80 8.72 14.78
N SER A 35 -11.37 9.62 15.58
CA SER A 35 -10.93 11.01 15.70
C SER A 35 -10.10 11.19 16.96
N VAL A 36 -8.99 11.90 16.82
CA VAL A 36 -8.10 12.27 17.92
C VAL A 36 -7.96 13.79 17.94
N SER A 37 -8.23 14.40 19.10
CA SER A 37 -8.02 15.83 19.36
C SER A 37 -7.15 15.95 20.61
N GLU A 38 -5.95 16.51 20.45
CA GLU A 38 -5.07 16.81 21.59
C GLU A 38 -5.58 17.98 22.40
N GLU A 39 -6.13 19.02 21.74
CA GLU A 39 -6.69 20.21 22.40
C GLU A 39 -7.86 19.84 23.33
N ASP A 40 -8.74 18.95 22.86
CA ASP A 40 -9.87 18.47 23.67
C ASP A 40 -9.52 17.26 24.55
N ASN A 41 -8.32 16.69 24.41
CA ASN A 41 -7.91 15.42 25.00
C ASN A 41 -8.94 14.29 24.74
N LYS A 42 -9.38 14.17 23.49
CA LYS A 42 -10.42 13.22 23.07
C LYS A 42 -9.87 12.20 22.08
N PHE A 43 -10.21 10.92 22.32
CA PHE A 43 -10.02 9.81 21.40
C PHE A 43 -11.36 9.11 21.22
N GLN A 44 -11.94 9.20 20.01
CA GLN A 44 -13.34 8.86 19.77
C GLN A 44 -13.50 7.97 18.56
N LEU A 45 -14.21 6.84 18.71
CA LEU A 45 -14.60 5.97 17.61
C LEU A 45 -15.69 6.66 16.77
N LEU A 46 -15.45 6.81 15.47
CA LEU A 46 -16.41 7.40 14.53
C LEU A 46 -17.19 6.36 13.75
N TRP A 47 -16.53 5.27 13.37
CA TRP A 47 -17.08 4.24 12.50
C TRP A 47 -16.32 2.93 12.70
N GLU A 48 -17.04 1.81 12.54
CA GLU A 48 -16.45 0.48 12.49
C GLU A 48 -17.20 -0.42 11.51
N SER A 49 -16.48 -1.37 10.92
CA SER A 49 -17.05 -2.43 10.08
C SER A 49 -16.35 -3.75 10.32
N PHE A 50 -17.13 -4.82 10.48
CA PHE A 50 -16.66 -6.21 10.67
C PHE A 50 -16.71 -7.03 9.36
N TYR A 51 -16.66 -6.38 8.20
CA TYR A 51 -16.78 -7.03 6.88
C TYR A 51 -15.86 -8.25 6.72
N HIS A 52 -14.59 -8.13 7.12
CA HIS A 52 -13.59 -9.19 6.97
C HIS A 52 -13.89 -10.43 7.81
N GLN A 53 -14.51 -10.26 9.00
CA GLN A 53 -14.76 -11.35 9.96
C GLN A 53 -13.49 -12.16 10.36
N ARG A 54 -12.33 -11.60 10.06
CA ARG A 54 -10.98 -12.17 10.19
C ARG A 54 -10.01 -11.02 10.47
N CYS A 55 -8.94 -11.29 11.20
CA CYS A 55 -7.95 -10.28 11.62
C CYS A 55 -7.50 -9.42 10.42
N VAL A 56 -7.61 -8.10 10.57
CA VAL A 56 -7.15 -7.11 9.57
C VAL A 56 -5.71 -6.77 9.90
N LEU A 57 -4.79 -7.11 9.01
CA LEU A 57 -3.34 -7.04 9.23
C LEU A 57 -2.73 -5.73 8.74
N SER A 58 -3.32 -5.11 7.71
CA SER A 58 -2.77 -3.91 7.08
C SER A 58 -3.89 -2.96 6.65
N VAL A 59 -3.65 -1.66 6.80
CA VAL A 59 -4.50 -0.60 6.24
C VAL A 59 -3.66 0.46 5.54
N ALA A 60 -4.15 0.98 4.42
CA ALA A 60 -3.45 2.01 3.64
C ALA A 60 -4.44 2.94 2.93
N PRO A 61 -4.32 4.28 3.08
CA PRO A 61 -5.21 5.22 2.42
C PRO A 61 -4.69 5.66 1.07
N CYS A 62 -5.60 6.11 0.20
CA CYS A 62 -5.27 6.77 -1.06
C CYS A 62 -6.24 7.94 -1.29
N CYS A 63 -5.69 9.12 -1.56
CA CYS A 63 -6.48 10.27 -1.98
C CYS A 63 -6.35 10.42 -3.49
N LEU A 64 -7.48 10.51 -4.17
CA LEU A 64 -7.56 10.94 -5.56
C LEU A 64 -8.07 12.38 -5.62
N GLN A 65 -7.57 13.15 -6.59
CA GLN A 65 -8.09 14.47 -6.88
C GLN A 65 -8.52 14.54 -8.34
N ASP A 66 -9.78 14.90 -8.59
CA ASP A 66 -10.27 15.08 -9.95
C ASP A 66 -9.79 16.40 -10.57
N ARG A 67 -10.06 16.60 -11.86
CA ARG A 67 -9.66 17.83 -12.58
C ARG A 67 -10.35 19.09 -12.06
N GLN A 68 -11.44 18.96 -11.31
CA GLN A 68 -12.19 20.06 -10.71
C GLN A 68 -11.67 20.38 -9.29
N GLY A 69 -10.71 19.60 -8.79
CA GLY A 69 -10.13 19.73 -7.47
C GLY A 69 -10.88 18.99 -6.37
N ASN A 70 -11.95 18.25 -6.70
CA ASN A 70 -12.69 17.45 -5.73
C ASN A 70 -11.82 16.29 -5.26
N ARG A 71 -11.83 16.04 -3.95
CA ARG A 71 -11.03 14.99 -3.32
C ARG A 71 -11.89 13.78 -3.04
N SER A 72 -11.41 12.61 -3.43
CA SER A 72 -11.99 11.32 -3.05
C SER A 72 -11.00 10.57 -2.19
N LEU A 73 -11.47 10.08 -1.04
CA LEU A 73 -10.64 9.37 -0.07
C LEU A 73 -11.02 7.90 -0.11
N PHE A 74 -10.04 7.04 -0.35
CA PHE A 74 -10.18 5.60 -0.30
C PHE A 74 -9.33 5.03 0.82
N LEU A 75 -9.85 4.01 1.50
CA LEU A 75 -9.09 3.17 2.41
C LEU A 75 -8.95 1.79 1.79
N PHE A 76 -7.80 1.16 1.97
CA PHE A 76 -7.55 -0.23 1.65
C PHE A 76 -7.27 -0.99 2.93
N SER A 77 -7.75 -2.22 3.03
CA SER A 77 -7.52 -3.10 4.17
C SER A 77 -7.21 -4.51 3.71
N GLY A 78 -6.18 -5.13 4.29
CA GLY A 78 -5.77 -6.50 4.03
C GLY A 78 -6.00 -7.39 5.24
N ALA A 79 -6.53 -8.60 5.04
CA ALA A 79 -6.90 -9.51 6.12
C ALA A 79 -6.16 -10.87 6.06
N THR A 80 -6.31 -11.69 7.11
CA THR A 80 -5.68 -13.02 7.22
C THR A 80 -6.17 -14.05 6.21
N ASP A 81 -7.24 -13.76 5.47
CA ASP A 81 -7.78 -14.63 4.40
C ASP A 81 -7.22 -14.31 3.01
N GLY A 82 -6.25 -13.39 2.93
CA GLY A 82 -5.61 -12.99 1.68
C GLY A 82 -6.40 -12.02 0.82
N SER A 83 -7.51 -11.49 1.36
CA SER A 83 -8.30 -10.47 0.69
C SER A 83 -7.79 -9.05 0.95
N VAL A 84 -7.92 -8.21 -0.09
CA VAL A 84 -7.78 -6.75 0.00
C VAL A 84 -9.13 -6.13 -0.35
N ALA A 85 -9.66 -5.33 0.56
CA ALA A 85 -10.91 -4.59 0.40
C ALA A 85 -10.65 -3.08 0.27
N MET A 86 -11.36 -2.44 -0.64
CA MET A 86 -11.32 -1.01 -0.92
C MET A 86 -12.62 -0.35 -0.41
N TRP A 87 -12.48 0.73 0.35
CA TRP A 87 -13.57 1.44 1.00
C TRP A 87 -13.64 2.88 0.47
N ASP A 88 -14.82 3.34 0.09
CA ASP A 88 -15.05 4.74 -0.22
C ASP A 88 -15.31 5.52 1.08
N MET A 89 -14.33 6.33 1.46
CA MET A 89 -14.34 7.18 2.64
C MET A 89 -14.53 8.66 2.24
N SER A 90 -14.98 8.97 1.02
CA SER A 90 -15.00 10.35 0.51
C SER A 90 -15.86 11.29 1.34
N THR A 91 -16.98 10.81 1.91
CA THR A 91 -17.85 11.61 2.80
C THR A 91 -17.18 11.99 4.12
N LEU A 92 -16.12 11.27 4.51
CA LEU A 92 -15.34 11.58 5.71
C LEU A 92 -14.52 12.88 5.55
N THR A 93 -14.22 13.30 4.32
CA THR A 93 -13.47 14.53 4.07
C THR A 93 -14.22 15.80 4.52
N GLU A 94 -15.54 15.71 4.58
CA GLU A 94 -16.44 16.78 5.03
C GLU A 94 -16.75 16.69 6.53
N TRP A 95 -16.46 15.55 7.17
CA TRP A 95 -16.71 15.36 8.59
C TRP A 95 -15.91 16.34 9.44
N ARG A 96 -16.55 16.90 10.47
CA ARG A 96 -15.93 17.79 11.45
C ARG A 96 -16.37 17.38 12.85
N PRO A 97 -15.52 17.53 13.88
CA PRO A 97 -15.93 17.34 15.26
C PRO A 97 -17.07 18.30 15.62
N ASP A 98 -18.16 17.77 16.19
CA ASP A 98 -19.22 18.55 16.81
C ASP A 98 -19.09 18.42 18.34
N PRO A 99 -18.84 19.51 19.09
CA PRO A 99 -18.71 19.45 20.54
C PRO A 99 -20.01 19.09 21.27
N THR A 100 -21.16 19.17 20.60
CA THR A 100 -22.50 18.99 21.20
C THR A 100 -23.13 17.64 20.88
N ALA A 101 -22.62 16.91 19.89
CA ALA A 101 -23.16 15.62 19.45
C ALA A 101 -22.22 14.46 19.80
N ALA A 102 -22.78 13.25 19.85
CA ALA A 102 -21.96 12.05 19.91
C ALA A 102 -21.15 11.91 18.61
N PRO A 103 -19.86 11.57 18.69
CA PRO A 103 -19.00 11.42 17.53
C PRO A 103 -19.45 10.19 16.73
N PHE A 104 -20.13 10.42 15.61
CA PHE A 104 -20.58 9.35 14.73
C PHE A 104 -20.46 9.79 13.29
N TRP A 105 -19.95 8.89 12.45
CA TRP A 105 -19.91 9.06 11.01
C TRP A 105 -20.62 7.88 10.35
N ASN A 106 -21.59 8.19 9.48
CA ASN A 106 -22.31 7.18 8.69
C ASN A 106 -21.43 6.74 7.50
N GLY A 107 -20.40 5.96 7.81
CA GLY A 107 -19.48 5.40 6.82
C GLY A 107 -20.08 4.26 5.99
N PRO A 108 -19.31 3.68 5.06
CA PRO A 108 -19.81 2.66 4.14
C PRO A 108 -20.20 1.36 4.87
N CYS A 109 -21.31 0.74 4.46
CA CYS A 109 -21.74 -0.57 4.99
C CYS A 109 -20.90 -1.73 4.44
N SER A 110 -20.28 -1.55 3.27
CA SER A 110 -19.48 -2.56 2.58
C SER A 110 -18.40 -1.89 1.72
N PRO A 111 -17.29 -2.59 1.44
CA PRO A 111 -16.29 -2.09 0.49
C PRO A 111 -16.89 -1.95 -0.93
N CYS A 112 -16.33 -1.04 -1.72
CA CYS A 112 -16.69 -0.84 -3.13
C CYS A 112 -16.01 -1.87 -4.06
N LEU A 113 -14.95 -2.54 -3.58
CA LEU A 113 -14.29 -3.64 -4.29
C LEU A 113 -13.56 -4.53 -3.27
N THR A 114 -13.61 -5.85 -3.47
CA THR A 114 -12.79 -6.83 -2.73
C THR A 114 -12.12 -7.77 -3.72
N VAL A 115 -10.81 -8.01 -3.53
CA VAL A 115 -10.02 -8.92 -4.38
C VAL A 115 -9.20 -9.84 -3.48
N THR A 116 -9.25 -11.14 -3.74
CA THR A 116 -8.34 -12.11 -3.10
C THR A 116 -7.03 -12.15 -3.89
N VAL A 117 -5.94 -11.77 -3.23
CA VAL A 117 -4.62 -11.57 -3.86
C VAL A 117 -3.53 -12.46 -3.27
N HIS A 118 -3.77 -13.08 -2.11
CA HIS A 118 -2.85 -13.98 -1.42
C HIS A 118 -3.59 -15.25 -0.98
N GLN A 119 -2.85 -16.34 -0.73
CA GLN A 119 -3.42 -17.57 -0.17
C GLN A 119 -3.48 -17.57 1.37
N SER A 120 -2.91 -16.54 1.99
CA SER A 120 -2.82 -16.35 3.45
C SER A 120 -2.81 -14.86 3.77
N GLY A 121 -2.37 -14.43 4.96
CA GLY A 121 -2.51 -13.05 5.42
C GLY A 121 -1.82 -12.01 4.54
N VAL A 122 -2.47 -10.83 4.41
CA VAL A 122 -1.92 -9.65 3.72
C VAL A 122 -1.20 -8.74 4.73
N ASN A 123 0.09 -8.97 4.94
CA ASN A 123 0.88 -8.36 6.01
C ASN A 123 1.17 -6.87 5.79
N CYS A 124 1.42 -6.47 4.55
CA CYS A 124 1.77 -5.09 4.23
C CYS A 124 1.12 -4.65 2.92
N LEU A 125 0.75 -3.36 2.87
CA LEU A 125 0.09 -2.72 1.74
C LEU A 125 0.74 -1.36 1.48
N VAL A 126 0.98 -1.05 0.20
CA VAL A 126 1.24 0.32 -0.24
C VAL A 126 0.32 0.65 -1.40
N VAL A 127 -0.21 1.87 -1.40
CA VAL A 127 -1.21 2.32 -2.36
C VAL A 127 -0.81 3.68 -2.91
N TRP A 128 -0.91 3.85 -4.22
CA TRP A 128 -0.64 5.14 -4.85
C TRP A 128 -1.52 5.37 -6.08
N GLU A 129 -1.76 6.65 -6.37
CA GLU A 129 -2.36 7.08 -7.64
C GLU A 129 -1.32 7.01 -8.76
N ARG A 130 -1.69 6.44 -9.90
CA ARG A 130 -0.88 6.56 -11.13
C ARG A 130 -1.14 7.91 -11.77
N LYS A 131 -0.08 8.70 -11.93
CA LYS A 131 -0.16 10.04 -12.52
C LYS A 131 -0.06 9.96 -14.05
N GLY A 132 -0.96 10.64 -14.75
CA GLY A 132 -0.97 10.75 -16.21
C GLY A 132 -2.39 10.99 -16.74
N GLU A 133 -2.54 11.62 -17.91
CA GLU A 133 -3.88 11.89 -18.46
C GLU A 133 -4.67 10.61 -18.78
N GLU A 134 -4.01 9.56 -19.26
CA GLU A 134 -4.60 8.23 -19.52
C GLU A 134 -4.79 7.40 -18.24
N GLU A 135 -4.15 7.80 -17.14
CA GLU A 135 -4.08 7.08 -15.86
C GLU A 135 -4.93 7.78 -14.78
N ALA A 136 -5.70 8.82 -15.14
CA ALA A 136 -6.57 9.53 -14.21
C ALA A 136 -7.58 8.57 -13.55
N GLY A 137 -7.64 8.57 -12.22
CA GLY A 137 -8.49 7.66 -11.46
C GLY A 137 -7.97 6.22 -11.42
N LEU A 138 -6.71 5.96 -11.75
CA LEU A 138 -6.09 4.65 -11.60
C LEU A 138 -5.27 4.57 -10.32
N ILE A 139 -5.66 3.64 -9.45
CA ILE A 139 -4.99 3.33 -8.20
C ILE A 139 -4.21 2.03 -8.38
N SER A 140 -2.95 2.03 -7.98
CA SER A 140 -2.15 0.82 -7.84
C SER A 140 -2.03 0.44 -6.37
N VAL A 141 -2.19 -0.85 -6.10
CA VAL A 141 -2.05 -1.46 -4.78
C VAL A 141 -0.98 -2.54 -4.90
N ALA A 142 0.11 -2.42 -4.15
CA ALA A 142 1.06 -3.50 -3.99
C ALA A 142 0.92 -4.10 -2.59
N SER A 143 0.95 -5.43 -2.51
CA SER A 143 0.72 -6.17 -1.27
C SER A 143 1.74 -7.30 -1.08
N GLY A 144 2.18 -7.48 0.16
CA GLY A 144 3.04 -8.58 0.57
C GLY A 144 2.31 -9.48 1.56
N GLY A 145 2.43 -10.80 1.39
CA GLY A 145 1.69 -11.77 2.19
C GLY A 145 2.54 -12.75 2.99
N ASP A 146 1.87 -13.49 3.87
CA ASP A 146 2.41 -14.64 4.62
C ASP A 146 2.90 -15.78 3.73
N ASP A 147 2.44 -15.79 2.48
CA ASP A 147 2.84 -16.73 1.44
C ASP A 147 4.17 -16.40 0.75
N GLY A 148 4.83 -15.30 1.15
CA GLY A 148 6.07 -14.83 0.53
C GLY A 148 5.87 -14.20 -0.85
N GLN A 149 4.62 -13.98 -1.26
CA GLN A 149 4.25 -13.38 -2.54
C GLN A 149 4.24 -11.85 -2.48
N LEU A 150 4.65 -11.21 -3.57
CA LEU A 150 4.37 -9.80 -3.85
C LEU A 150 3.30 -9.71 -4.95
N SER A 151 2.17 -9.08 -4.67
CA SER A 151 1.09 -8.85 -5.65
C SER A 151 1.01 -7.36 -6.03
N LEU A 152 0.58 -7.10 -7.26
CA LEU A 152 0.26 -5.78 -7.79
C LEU A 152 -1.13 -5.80 -8.42
N VAL A 153 -2.00 -4.93 -7.92
CA VAL A 153 -3.37 -4.76 -8.38
C VAL A 153 -3.57 -3.34 -8.87
N ASN A 154 -4.19 -3.18 -10.04
CA ASN A 154 -4.56 -1.88 -10.59
C ASN A 154 -6.09 -1.76 -10.64
N ILE A 155 -6.61 -0.68 -10.06
CA ILE A 155 -8.04 -0.42 -9.88
C ILE A 155 -8.38 0.92 -10.51
N ARG A 156 -9.35 0.92 -11.42
CA ARG A 156 -9.88 2.15 -12.01
C ARG A 156 -11.11 2.59 -11.25
N THR A 157 -11.10 3.83 -10.76
CA THR A 157 -12.25 4.48 -10.13
C THR A 157 -12.95 5.38 -11.14
N GLN A 158 -14.27 5.25 -11.24
CA GLN A 158 -15.11 6.15 -12.03
C GLN A 158 -15.98 6.99 -11.09
N PHE A 159 -15.87 8.31 -11.21
CA PHE A 159 -16.67 9.27 -10.47
C PHE A 159 -17.93 9.59 -11.30
N HIS A 160 -19.08 9.02 -10.95
CA HIS A 160 -20.33 9.30 -11.67
C HIS A 160 -20.88 10.68 -11.26
N GLN A 161 -20.88 11.65 -12.17
CA GLN A 161 -21.29 13.04 -11.89
C GLN A 161 -22.82 13.25 -11.78
N GLN A 162 -23.67 12.21 -11.96
CA GLN A 162 -25.11 12.43 -12.22
C GLN A 162 -26.12 11.39 -11.65
N GLN A 163 -25.83 10.67 -10.56
CA GLN A 163 -26.89 9.92 -9.84
C GLN A 163 -27.06 10.36 -8.39
N VAL A 164 -28.28 10.16 -7.88
CA VAL A 164 -28.84 10.64 -6.61
C VAL A 164 -28.21 9.94 -5.37
N GLU A 165 -27.28 9.01 -5.58
CA GLU A 165 -26.48 8.40 -4.51
C GLU A 165 -25.04 8.31 -5.01
N GLY A 166 -24.12 9.05 -4.38
CA GLY A 166 -22.73 9.25 -4.81
C GLY A 166 -21.84 8.02 -4.70
N ALA A 167 -22.23 6.89 -5.29
CA ALA A 167 -21.48 5.64 -5.27
C ALA A 167 -20.30 5.70 -6.25
N VAL A 168 -19.08 5.54 -5.74
CA VAL A 168 -17.89 5.31 -6.57
C VAL A 168 -17.95 3.91 -7.19
N CYS A 169 -17.75 3.83 -8.51
CA CYS A 169 -17.56 2.55 -9.19
C CYS A 169 -16.07 2.22 -9.27
N ALA A 170 -15.64 1.16 -8.59
CA ALA A 170 -14.27 0.66 -8.63
C ALA A 170 -14.20 -0.62 -9.48
N GLN A 171 -13.33 -0.62 -10.49
CA GLN A 171 -13.16 -1.75 -11.40
C GLN A 171 -11.72 -2.27 -11.35
N LEU A 172 -11.56 -3.55 -11.07
CA LEU A 172 -10.28 -4.25 -11.21
C LEU A 172 -9.84 -4.24 -12.69
N GLN A 173 -8.68 -3.66 -12.98
CA GLN A 173 -8.11 -3.64 -14.33
C GLN A 173 -7.12 -4.76 -14.56
N SER A 174 -6.23 -4.99 -13.60
CA SER A 174 -5.23 -6.06 -13.66
C SER A 174 -4.84 -6.50 -12.27
N CYS A 175 -4.39 -7.75 -12.18
CA CYS A 175 -3.83 -8.37 -11.00
C CYS A 175 -2.65 -9.23 -11.46
N SER A 176 -1.47 -8.97 -10.93
CA SER A 176 -0.24 -9.70 -11.22
C SER A 176 0.48 -10.02 -9.91
N ALA A 177 1.30 -11.05 -9.90
CA ALA A 177 1.97 -11.50 -8.70
C ALA A 177 3.33 -12.15 -8.98
N VAL A 178 4.19 -12.11 -7.97
CA VAL A 178 5.47 -12.81 -7.88
C VAL A 178 5.40 -13.78 -6.70
N PRO A 179 5.01 -15.06 -6.92
CA PRO A 179 4.68 -16.01 -5.84
C PRO A 179 5.83 -16.30 -4.87
N LEU A 180 7.08 -16.20 -5.34
CA LEU A 180 8.28 -16.45 -4.55
C LEU A 180 9.13 -15.17 -4.46
N ALA A 181 8.48 -14.04 -4.16
CA ALA A 181 9.17 -12.77 -3.99
C ALA A 181 10.17 -12.82 -2.82
N HIS A 182 9.79 -13.54 -1.76
CA HIS A 182 10.64 -13.87 -0.61
C HIS A 182 10.50 -15.35 -0.24
N ALA A 183 11.47 -15.88 0.52
CA ALA A 183 11.46 -17.27 1.01
C ALA A 183 10.66 -17.42 2.33
N ALA A 184 10.13 -16.33 2.85
CA ALA A 184 9.35 -16.23 4.07
C ALA A 184 8.32 -15.09 3.94
N PRO A 185 7.40 -14.88 4.90
CA PRO A 185 6.42 -13.79 4.86
C PRO A 185 7.04 -12.45 4.50
N LEU A 186 6.44 -11.70 3.56
CA LEU A 186 6.78 -10.29 3.43
C LEU A 186 6.28 -9.56 4.67
N THR A 187 7.15 -8.75 5.27
CA THR A 187 6.84 -8.03 6.52
C THR A 187 6.68 -6.55 6.31
N ALA A 188 7.35 -5.97 5.31
CA ALA A 188 7.15 -4.57 4.95
C ALA A 188 7.42 -4.32 3.46
N LEU A 189 6.78 -3.28 2.94
CA LEU A 189 6.78 -2.88 1.54
C LEU A 189 6.70 -1.35 1.48
N GLN A 190 7.48 -0.73 0.59
CA GLN A 190 7.51 0.72 0.40
C GLN A 190 7.52 1.06 -1.09
N TYR A 191 6.74 2.07 -1.49
CA TYR A 191 6.81 2.67 -2.82
C TYR A 191 7.75 3.88 -2.80
N LEU A 192 8.77 3.87 -3.66
CA LEU A 192 9.79 4.92 -3.74
C LEU A 192 9.43 6.04 -4.74
N GLY A 193 8.32 5.91 -5.47
CA GLY A 193 8.06 6.72 -6.66
C GLY A 193 8.73 6.14 -7.90
N SER A 194 8.42 6.75 -9.06
CA SER A 194 9.01 6.38 -10.35
C SER A 194 8.91 4.88 -10.70
N GLY A 195 7.87 4.19 -10.22
CA GLY A 195 7.66 2.78 -10.47
C GLY A 195 8.65 1.84 -9.77
N LEU A 196 9.23 2.23 -8.63
CA LEU A 196 10.09 1.38 -7.82
C LEU A 196 9.42 0.98 -6.50
N LEU A 197 9.50 -0.30 -6.15
CA LEU A 197 9.09 -0.85 -4.86
C LEU A 197 10.28 -1.46 -4.14
N VAL A 198 10.26 -1.39 -2.81
CA VAL A 198 11.23 -2.08 -1.94
C VAL A 198 10.45 -2.95 -0.96
N SER A 199 10.83 -4.20 -0.82
CA SER A 199 10.25 -5.11 0.17
C SER A 199 11.31 -5.69 1.10
N THR A 200 10.88 -6.12 2.28
CA THR A 200 11.69 -6.93 3.19
C THR A 200 10.88 -8.06 3.82
N SER A 201 11.60 -9.02 4.39
CA SER A 201 11.06 -10.24 4.99
C SER A 201 12.00 -10.76 6.07
N CYS A 202 11.50 -11.63 6.95
CA CYS A 202 12.31 -12.35 7.93
C CYS A 202 13.34 -13.30 7.30
N ASP A 203 13.33 -13.51 5.98
CA ASP A 203 14.40 -14.15 5.21
C ASP A 203 15.68 -13.28 5.07
N GLN A 204 15.71 -12.11 5.72
CA GLN A 204 16.82 -11.15 5.76
C GLN A 204 17.15 -10.52 4.41
N ARG A 205 16.23 -10.55 3.44
CA ARG A 205 16.41 -9.90 2.14
C ARG A 205 15.71 -8.55 2.09
N VAL A 206 16.34 -7.62 1.40
CA VAL A 206 15.74 -6.37 0.93
C VAL A 206 15.74 -6.42 -0.59
N CYS A 207 14.56 -6.54 -1.19
CA CYS A 207 14.41 -6.71 -2.63
C CYS A 207 13.93 -5.40 -3.26
N LEU A 208 14.57 -5.02 -4.37
CA LEU A 208 14.15 -3.90 -5.21
C LEU A 208 13.36 -4.45 -6.40
N TRP A 209 12.24 -3.80 -6.72
CA TRP A 209 11.35 -4.18 -7.81
C TRP A 209 11.06 -3.00 -8.72
N SER A 210 11.08 -3.24 -10.03
CA SER A 210 10.60 -2.31 -11.06
C SER A 210 9.19 -2.67 -11.49
N LEU A 211 8.32 -1.66 -11.56
CA LEU A 211 6.98 -1.76 -12.12
C LEU A 211 6.93 -1.45 -13.62
N HIS A 212 8.06 -1.00 -14.18
CA HIS A 212 8.25 -0.87 -15.61
C HIS A 212 8.85 -2.16 -16.15
N GLY A 213 8.39 -2.59 -17.33
CA GLY A 213 9.00 -3.69 -18.07
C GLY A 213 10.49 -3.47 -18.32
N PRO A 214 11.24 -4.52 -18.68
CA PRO A 214 12.65 -4.40 -18.99
C PRO A 214 12.86 -3.33 -20.06
N SER A 215 13.75 -2.37 -19.80
CA SER A 215 14.10 -1.36 -20.80
C SER A 215 14.58 -2.08 -22.07
N PRO A 216 14.09 -1.71 -23.27
CA PRO A 216 14.44 -2.38 -24.52
C PRO A 216 15.94 -2.29 -24.89
N HIS A 217 16.76 -1.59 -24.09
CA HIS A 217 18.19 -1.39 -24.33
C HIS A 217 19.13 -2.47 -23.76
N HIS A 218 18.62 -3.57 -23.19
CA HIS A 218 19.46 -4.69 -22.72
C HIS A 218 19.17 -6.05 -23.37
N CYS A 219 18.31 -6.09 -24.37
CA CYS A 219 18.03 -7.30 -25.13
C CYS A 219 18.76 -7.20 -26.49
N ASN A 220 19.86 -7.93 -26.68
CA ASN A 220 20.47 -8.16 -28.00
C ASN A 220 19.61 -9.12 -28.85
N SER A 221 18.30 -8.88 -28.90
CA SER A 221 17.36 -9.62 -29.75
C SER A 221 16.66 -8.65 -30.70
N THR A 222 16.70 -9.04 -31.97
CA THR A 222 16.32 -8.27 -33.16
C THR A 222 14.99 -7.53 -33.08
N PRO A 223 14.88 -6.31 -33.67
CA PRO A 223 13.67 -5.51 -33.62
C PRO A 223 12.61 -6.06 -34.57
N HIS A 224 11.55 -6.66 -34.02
CA HIS A 224 10.27 -6.73 -34.73
C HIS A 224 9.45 -5.49 -34.40
N GLN A 225 9.30 -4.63 -35.40
CA GLN A 225 8.51 -3.41 -35.35
C GLN A 225 7.01 -3.74 -35.28
N GLY A 226 6.41 -3.40 -34.14
CA GLY A 226 5.00 -3.06 -33.99
C GLY A 226 4.91 -1.98 -32.91
N PRO A 227 3.95 -1.04 -32.96
CA PRO A 227 3.79 -0.07 -31.89
C PRO A 227 3.44 -0.83 -30.60
N ALA A 228 4.34 -0.80 -29.62
CA ALA A 228 4.07 -1.34 -28.29
C ALA A 228 2.85 -0.60 -27.74
N SER A 229 1.75 -1.33 -27.59
CA SER A 229 0.62 -0.87 -26.79
C SER A 229 1.13 -0.59 -25.36
N PRO A 230 0.62 0.42 -24.65
CA PRO A 230 1.06 0.70 -23.29
C PRO A 230 0.94 -0.58 -22.46
N GLU A 231 2.05 -1.03 -21.86
CA GLU A 231 2.14 -2.27 -21.07
C GLU A 231 1.18 -2.16 -19.88
N GLN A 232 -0.04 -2.70 -20.04
CA GLN A 232 -1.03 -2.80 -18.99
C GLN A 232 -0.73 -4.02 -18.11
N GLY A 233 -0.29 -3.77 -16.87
CA GLY A 233 -0.39 -4.75 -15.78
C GLY A 233 0.64 -5.88 -15.76
N SER A 234 1.90 -5.64 -16.15
CA SER A 234 2.96 -6.63 -15.93
C SER A 234 3.23 -6.87 -14.43
N ALA A 235 3.74 -8.05 -14.09
CA ALA A 235 4.20 -8.35 -12.73
C ALA A 235 5.41 -7.49 -12.37
N PRO A 236 5.60 -7.12 -11.09
CA PRO A 236 6.82 -6.47 -10.63
C PRO A 236 8.07 -7.27 -11.05
N HIS A 237 9.05 -6.61 -11.65
CA HIS A 237 10.30 -7.21 -12.07
C HIS A 237 11.37 -7.04 -11.00
N HIS A 238 11.98 -8.13 -10.55
CA HIS A 238 13.08 -8.09 -9.59
C HIS A 238 14.31 -7.37 -10.18
N GLN A 239 14.80 -6.32 -9.51
CA GLN A 239 15.96 -5.54 -9.94
C GLN A 239 17.23 -5.92 -9.17
N GLY A 240 17.08 -6.39 -7.94
CA GLY A 240 18.21 -6.75 -7.10
C GLY A 240 17.81 -7.09 -5.67
N THR A 241 18.73 -7.71 -4.95
CA THR A 241 18.57 -8.08 -3.54
C THR A 241 19.80 -7.66 -2.75
N LEU A 242 19.57 -7.04 -1.60
CA LEU A 242 20.56 -6.84 -0.55
C LEU A 242 20.25 -7.77 0.61
N PHE A 243 21.30 -8.22 1.32
CA PHE A 243 21.15 -9.00 2.53
C PHE A 243 21.33 -8.10 3.75
N SER A 244 20.33 -8.09 4.63
CA SER A 244 20.35 -7.38 5.90
C SER A 244 20.91 -8.29 6.99
N HIS A 245 21.67 -7.73 7.93
CA HIS A 245 22.08 -8.43 9.15
C HIS A 245 20.99 -8.41 10.22
N VAL A 246 19.90 -7.66 10.01
CA VAL A 246 18.76 -7.60 10.92
C VAL A 246 17.99 -8.92 10.85
N ALA A 247 18.01 -9.69 11.93
CA ALA A 247 17.17 -10.87 12.06
C ALA A 247 15.72 -10.46 12.33
N ASP A 248 14.78 -11.31 11.90
CA ASP A 248 13.33 -11.08 12.08
C ASP A 248 12.91 -9.67 11.63
N ALA A 249 13.29 -9.32 10.39
CA ALA A 249 12.98 -8.01 9.84
C ALA A 249 11.45 -7.81 9.84
N ALA A 250 11.00 -6.79 10.56
CA ALA A 250 9.60 -6.51 10.84
C ALA A 250 9.14 -5.14 10.29
N GLY A 251 10.08 -4.27 9.92
CA GLY A 251 9.77 -2.95 9.37
C GLY A 251 10.79 -2.49 8.35
N LEU A 252 10.32 -1.63 7.45
CA LEU A 252 11.08 -1.01 6.38
C LEU A 252 10.60 0.42 6.21
N GLU A 253 11.53 1.34 6.12
CA GLU A 253 11.29 2.67 5.59
C GLU A 253 12.31 2.93 4.49
N ALA A 254 11.86 3.40 3.32
CA ALA A 254 12.74 3.65 2.19
C ALA A 254 12.41 4.98 1.52
N TRP A 255 13.45 5.70 1.12
CA TRP A 255 13.32 7.04 0.53
C TRP A 255 14.41 7.30 -0.53
N PRO A 256 14.16 8.17 -1.51
CA PRO A 256 15.19 8.58 -2.46
C PRO A 256 16.33 9.33 -1.75
N GLY A 257 17.57 9.08 -2.19
CA GLY A 257 18.75 9.78 -1.69
C GLY A 257 18.77 11.26 -2.10
N VAL A 258 19.36 12.10 -1.25
CA VAL A 258 19.52 13.54 -1.50
C VAL A 258 20.97 13.81 -1.93
N GLY A 259 21.17 14.40 -3.11
CA GLY A 259 22.48 14.85 -3.58
C GLY A 259 22.91 14.31 -4.96
N PRO A 260 24.12 14.68 -5.43
CA PRO A 260 24.60 14.35 -6.77
C PRO A 260 24.88 12.86 -7.00
N GLU A 261 24.98 12.05 -5.94
CA GLU A 261 25.25 10.61 -6.05
C GLU A 261 23.99 9.76 -6.32
N GLY A 262 22.78 10.36 -6.31
CA GLY A 262 21.53 9.66 -6.56
C GLY A 262 21.27 8.45 -5.63
N GLY A 263 20.45 7.51 -6.09
CA GLY A 263 20.10 6.28 -5.38
C GLY A 263 18.91 6.41 -4.42
N ALA A 264 18.65 5.36 -3.66
CA ALA A 264 17.67 5.32 -2.58
C ALA A 264 18.30 4.75 -1.31
N TRP A 265 17.68 4.95 -0.17
CA TRP A 265 18.08 4.38 1.11
C TRP A 265 16.94 3.57 1.68
N ALA A 266 17.26 2.52 2.42
CA ALA A 266 16.32 1.76 3.22
C ALA A 266 16.84 1.58 4.65
N ALA A 267 16.02 1.94 5.62
CA ALA A 267 16.18 1.52 7.00
C ALA A 267 15.33 0.26 7.24
N VAL A 268 15.96 -0.82 7.67
CA VAL A 268 15.30 -2.09 8.02
C VAL A 268 15.42 -2.31 9.52
N CYS A 269 14.32 -2.63 10.19
CA CYS A 269 14.29 -2.91 11.61
C CYS A 269 13.67 -4.29 11.92
N GLY A 270 13.99 -4.80 13.11
CA GLY A 270 13.64 -6.14 13.60
C GLY A 270 14.42 -6.38 14.89
N GLN A 271 15.15 -7.49 14.98
CA GLN A 271 16.21 -7.66 15.98
C GLN A 271 17.47 -6.89 15.56
N GLY A 272 17.38 -5.55 15.66
CA GLY A 272 18.39 -4.61 15.22
C GLY A 272 17.83 -3.54 14.26
N LEU A 273 18.71 -2.65 13.81
CA LEU A 273 18.43 -1.62 12.81
C LEU A 273 19.63 -1.54 11.86
N GLN A 274 19.37 -1.54 10.56
CA GLN A 274 20.40 -1.35 9.54
C GLN A 274 19.94 -0.37 8.48
N LEU A 275 20.82 0.56 8.13
CA LEU A 275 20.65 1.47 7.00
C LEU A 275 21.41 0.89 5.79
N LEU A 276 20.72 0.75 4.66
CA LEU A 276 21.21 0.17 3.41
C LEU A 276 21.06 1.19 2.28
N ARG A 277 22.07 1.30 1.42
CA ARG A 277 21.98 2.06 0.17
C ARG A 277 21.42 1.16 -0.92
N ILE A 278 20.34 1.59 -1.56
CA ILE A 278 19.65 0.94 -2.67
C ILE A 278 20.10 1.65 -3.96
N GLY A 279 20.62 0.88 -4.92
CA GLY A 279 21.13 1.43 -6.17
C GLY A 279 22.64 1.62 -6.14
N GLU A 280 23.34 0.51 -6.35
CA GLU A 280 24.60 0.37 -7.06
C GLU A 280 24.81 -1.14 -7.20
N GLU A 281 24.88 -1.65 -8.43
CA GLU A 281 25.58 -2.91 -8.64
C GLU A 281 26.99 -2.70 -8.12
N THR A 282 27.38 -3.45 -7.10
CA THR A 282 28.79 -3.65 -6.77
C THR A 282 29.45 -4.37 -7.94
N GLY A 283 29.83 -3.60 -8.97
CA GLY A 283 30.86 -3.94 -9.92
C GLY A 283 32.21 -3.92 -9.22
N ARG A 284 32.45 -4.90 -8.33
CA ARG A 284 33.78 -5.36 -7.96
C ARG A 284 33.75 -6.87 -7.93
N SER A 285 34.05 -7.45 -9.08
CA SER A 285 34.74 -8.73 -9.12
C SER A 285 35.96 -8.61 -8.19
N GLU A 286 35.90 -9.25 -7.02
CA GLU A 286 37.12 -9.61 -6.32
C GLU A 286 37.86 -10.58 -7.24
N GLY A 287 38.87 -10.06 -7.94
CA GLY A 287 39.85 -10.87 -8.61
C GLY A 287 40.57 -11.70 -7.55
N ALA A 288 40.22 -12.98 -7.47
CA ALA A 288 41.09 -13.98 -6.89
C ALA A 288 42.34 -14.07 -7.78
N ASN A 289 43.45 -13.53 -7.27
CA ASN A 289 44.78 -14.00 -7.64
C ASN A 289 45.13 -15.19 -6.74
#